data_AF-A0A6I7PCL4-F1
#
_entry.id   AF-A0A6I7PCL4-F1
#
_cell.length_a   1.000
_cell.length_b   1.000
_cell.length_c   1.000
_cell.angle_alpha   90.00
_cell.angle_beta   90.00
_cell.angle_gamma   90.00
#
_symmetry.space_group_name_H-M   'P 1'
#
loop_
_entity.id
_entity.type
_entity.pdbx_description
1 polymer ?
#
loop_
_entity_poly.entity_id
_entity_poly.type
_entity_poly.pdbx_seq_one_letter_code
_entity_poly.pdbx_strand_id
1 'polypeptide(L)'
;MNCDTTMKRVLALDNGRQPTGRTATHLRSCPRCNAEFARLQQALALQPGWEPKSIADGGLTERIMRSVRRRAQAHERRRTLFWSGYSKWIVSGTLIVTGMMTLPYSATLTGLRRVPGSRIDATLAVALGLILCSYIGIFIATHLADLMRLLRRHQQNTSCAPP
;
A
#
# COMPACT_ATOMS: atom_id res chain seq x y z
N MET A 1 27.84 -34.72 10.99
CA MET A 1 26.69 -33.83 10.69
C MET A 1 25.51 -34.38 11.44
N ASN A 2 24.74 -33.52 12.10
CA ASN A 2 23.56 -33.94 12.87
C ASN A 2 22.36 -34.04 11.93
N CYS A 3 21.43 -34.96 12.20
CA CYS A 3 20.25 -35.17 11.37
C CYS A 3 19.46 -33.87 11.14
N ASP A 4 19.27 -33.06 12.19
CA ASP A 4 18.58 -31.77 12.11
C ASP A 4 19.24 -30.79 11.13
N THR A 5 20.58 -30.73 11.13
CA THR A 5 21.33 -29.87 10.19
C THR A 5 21.25 -30.36 8.75
N THR A 6 21.18 -31.69 8.55
CA THR A 6 21.00 -32.27 7.22
C THR A 6 19.61 -31.94 6.70
N MET A 7 18.56 -32.11 7.52
CA MET A 7 17.19 -31.84 7.08
C MET A 7 16.93 -30.36 6.82
N LYS A 8 17.46 -29.45 7.65
CA LYS A 8 17.42 -28.01 7.38
C LYS A 8 18.07 -27.65 6.04
N ARG A 9 19.20 -28.28 5.70
CA ARG A 9 19.86 -28.07 4.39
C ARG A 9 19.04 -28.64 3.24
N VAL A 10 18.41 -29.79 3.43
CA VAL A 10 17.52 -30.40 2.42
C VAL A 10 16.30 -29.51 2.17
N LEU A 11 15.67 -28.98 3.22
CA LEU A 11 14.52 -28.06 3.10
C LEU A 11 14.91 -26.69 2.52
N ALA A 12 16.16 -26.25 2.73
CA ALA A 12 16.68 -25.04 2.13
C ALA A 12 17.03 -25.19 0.63
N LEU A 13 17.08 -26.42 0.11
CA LEU A 13 17.22 -26.67 -1.33
C LEU A 13 15.87 -26.42 -2.00
N ASP A 14 15.62 -25.16 -2.33
CA ASP A 14 14.48 -24.77 -3.14
C ASP A 14 14.68 -25.18 -4.62
N ASN A 15 13.59 -25.39 -5.35
CA ASN A 15 13.56 -25.69 -6.79
C ASN A 15 14.16 -27.04 -7.23
N GLY A 16 13.95 -28.12 -6.47
CA GLY A 16 14.22 -29.50 -6.93
C GLY A 16 15.71 -29.81 -7.17
N ARG A 17 16.62 -29.02 -6.58
CA ARG A 17 18.07 -29.29 -6.66
C ARG A 17 18.42 -30.55 -5.86
N GLN A 18 19.25 -31.40 -6.45
CA GLN A 18 19.74 -32.57 -5.74
C GLN A 18 20.73 -32.16 -4.64
N PRO A 19 20.67 -32.77 -3.45
CA PRO A 19 21.64 -32.53 -2.39
C PRO A 19 23.04 -32.96 -2.85
N THR A 20 24.05 -32.11 -2.62
CA THR A 20 25.45 -32.38 -3.00
C THR A 20 26.40 -32.41 -1.80
N GLY A 21 27.55 -33.05 -1.98
CA GLY A 21 28.62 -33.12 -0.99
C GLY A 21 28.23 -33.86 0.29
N ARG A 22 28.50 -33.24 1.45
CA ARG A 22 28.32 -33.86 2.78
C ARG A 22 26.85 -34.18 3.12
N THR A 23 25.89 -33.51 2.50
CA THR A 23 24.46 -33.81 2.70
C THR A 23 24.06 -35.11 2.00
N ALA A 24 24.54 -35.30 0.76
CA ALA A 24 24.31 -36.52 -0.01
C ALA A 24 24.91 -37.76 0.65
N THR A 25 26.14 -37.65 1.17
CA THR A 25 26.78 -38.77 1.88
C THR A 25 26.03 -39.13 3.16
N HIS A 26 25.56 -38.13 3.92
CA HIS A 26 24.78 -38.36 5.13
C HIS A 26 23.43 -39.04 4.83
N LEU A 27 22.73 -38.60 3.78
CA LEU A 27 21.48 -39.20 3.32
C LEU A 27 21.66 -40.68 2.95
N ARG A 28 22.80 -41.05 2.34
CA ARG A 28 23.11 -42.47 2.05
C ARG A 28 23.43 -43.27 3.30
N SER A 29 24.12 -42.68 4.28
CA SER A 29 24.55 -43.40 5.49
C SER A 29 23.47 -43.51 6.57
N CYS A 30 22.50 -42.58 6.62
CA CYS A 30 21.50 -42.52 7.68
C CYS A 30 20.12 -42.95 7.14
N PRO A 31 19.60 -44.13 7.54
CA PRO A 31 18.34 -44.65 6.99
C PRO A 31 17.13 -43.78 7.36
N ARG A 32 17.15 -43.14 8.53
CA ARG A 32 16.08 -42.23 8.98
C ARG A 32 15.99 -41.00 8.08
N CYS A 33 17.11 -40.32 7.84
CA CYS A 33 17.13 -39.13 6.97
C CYS A 33 16.75 -39.48 5.53
N ASN A 34 17.16 -40.65 5.04
CA ASN A 34 16.79 -41.13 3.72
C ASN A 34 15.27 -41.35 3.59
N ALA A 35 14.66 -42.01 4.58
CA ALA A 35 13.22 -42.24 4.60
C ALA A 35 12.41 -40.93 4.65
N GLU A 36 12.85 -39.96 5.46
CA GLU A 36 12.22 -38.63 5.52
C GLU A 36 12.36 -37.88 4.17
N PHE A 37 13.54 -37.92 3.55
CA PHE A 37 13.77 -37.32 2.23
C PHE A 37 12.94 -37.99 1.11
N ALA A 38 12.80 -39.31 1.14
CA ALA A 38 11.97 -40.04 0.19
C ALA A 38 10.48 -39.67 0.32
N ARG A 39 9.97 -39.52 1.54
CA ARG A 39 8.60 -39.03 1.79
C ARG A 39 8.39 -37.61 1.28
N LEU A 40 9.37 -36.73 1.51
CA LEU A 40 9.36 -35.36 0.97
C LEU A 40 9.32 -35.35 -0.57
N GLN A 41 10.13 -36.17 -1.23
CA GLN A 41 10.10 -36.28 -2.69
C GLN A 41 8.77 -36.81 -3.22
N GLN A 42 8.16 -37.80 -2.56
CA GLN A 42 6.83 -38.29 -2.93
C GLN A 42 5.76 -37.20 -2.78
N ALA A 43 5.79 -36.43 -1.69
CA ALA A 43 4.86 -35.33 -1.47
C ALA A 43 5.02 -34.23 -2.54
N LEU A 44 6.25 -33.90 -2.92
CA LEU A 44 6.54 -32.93 -3.99
C LEU A 44 6.12 -33.46 -5.37
N ALA A 45 6.28 -34.77 -5.64
CA ALA A 45 5.86 -35.39 -6.89
C ALA A 45 4.32 -35.39 -7.07
N LEU A 46 3.56 -35.37 -5.97
CA LEU A 46 2.10 -35.28 -6.00
C LEU A 46 1.59 -33.86 -6.27
N GLN A 47 2.44 -32.84 -6.28
CA GLN A 47 2.03 -31.46 -6.52
C GLN A 47 1.95 -31.18 -8.04
N PRO A 48 0.75 -31.10 -8.64
CA PRO A 48 0.61 -30.85 -10.08
C PRO A 48 1.17 -29.46 -10.41
N GLY A 49 2.19 -29.43 -11.27
CA GLY A 49 2.88 -28.20 -11.69
C GLY A 49 4.30 -28.02 -11.13
N TRP A 50 4.82 -28.97 -10.33
CA TRP A 50 6.22 -29.01 -9.90
C TRP A 50 7.14 -29.69 -10.92
N GLU A 51 6.92 -29.52 -12.22
CA GLU A 51 8.00 -29.80 -13.16
C GLU A 51 9.10 -28.76 -12.91
N PRO A 52 10.39 -29.15 -12.83
CA PRO A 52 11.49 -28.20 -12.75
C PRO A 52 11.43 -27.37 -14.01
N LYS A 53 10.76 -26.22 -13.90
CA LYS A 53 10.41 -25.36 -15.02
C LYS A 53 11.72 -24.89 -15.61
N SER A 54 12.11 -25.54 -16.70
CA SER A 54 13.33 -25.19 -17.40
C SER A 54 13.27 -23.67 -17.65
N ILE A 55 14.39 -23.00 -17.43
CA ILE A 55 14.54 -21.54 -17.54
C ILE A 55 14.15 -21.03 -18.96
N ALA A 56 13.84 -21.93 -19.90
CA ALA A 56 13.36 -21.69 -21.25
C ALA A 56 11.99 -20.98 -21.33
N ASP A 57 11.18 -20.96 -20.27
CA ASP A 57 9.86 -20.33 -20.27
C ASP A 57 9.89 -18.81 -19.92
N GLY A 58 11.02 -18.14 -20.17
CA GLY A 58 11.18 -16.70 -20.00
C GLY A 58 10.09 -15.87 -20.71
N GLY A 59 9.51 -16.40 -21.80
CA GLY A 59 8.41 -15.77 -22.52
C GLY A 59 7.10 -15.66 -21.72
N LEU A 60 6.77 -16.64 -20.89
CA LEU A 60 5.55 -16.62 -20.08
C LEU A 60 5.69 -15.66 -18.89
N THR A 61 6.80 -15.75 -18.17
CA THR A 61 7.12 -14.85 -17.05
C THR A 61 7.17 -13.41 -17.53
N GLU A 62 7.80 -13.15 -18.67
CA GLU A 62 7.86 -11.83 -19.29
C GLU A 62 6.47 -11.34 -19.73
N ARG A 63 5.62 -12.21 -20.29
CA ARG A 63 4.23 -11.88 -20.67
C ARG A 63 3.39 -11.54 -19.43
N ILE A 64 3.53 -12.28 -18.34
CA ILE A 64 2.87 -12.01 -17.05
C ILE A 64 3.38 -10.68 -16.46
N MET A 65 4.70 -10.51 -16.34
CA MET A 65 5.32 -9.27 -15.83
C MET A 65 4.88 -8.04 -16.64
N ARG A 66 4.79 -8.17 -17.95
CA ARG A 66 4.31 -7.10 -18.84
C ARG A 66 2.83 -6.79 -18.62
N SER A 67 1.99 -7.81 -18.38
CA SER A 67 0.58 -7.62 -18.05
C SER A 67 0.37 -6.93 -16.70
N VAL A 68 1.16 -7.32 -15.69
CA VAL A 68 1.16 -6.71 -14.35
C VAL A 68 1.64 -5.26 -14.44
N ARG A 69 2.73 -4.99 -15.16
CA ARG A 69 3.25 -3.64 -15.37
C ARG A 69 2.23 -2.73 -16.07
N ARG A 70 1.53 -3.23 -17.10
CA ARG A 70 0.46 -2.47 -17.78
C ARG A 70 -0.72 -2.16 -16.84
N ARG A 71 -1.15 -3.12 -16.02
CA ARG A 71 -2.22 -2.90 -15.04
C ARG A 71 -1.79 -1.93 -13.95
N ALA A 72 -0.56 -2.06 -13.43
CA ALA A 72 0.02 -1.13 -12.47
C ALA A 72 0.07 0.29 -13.05
N GLN A 73 0.56 0.46 -14.29
CA GLN A 73 0.59 1.76 -14.97
C GLN A 73 -0.81 2.32 -15.25
N ALA A 74 -1.80 1.49 -15.58
CA ALA A 74 -3.18 1.93 -15.75
C ALA A 74 -3.80 2.37 -14.41
N HIS A 75 -3.47 1.70 -13.31
CA HIS A 75 -3.86 2.12 -11.97
C HIS A 75 -3.14 3.41 -11.53
N GLU A 76 -1.85 3.54 -11.84
CA GLU A 76 -1.08 4.77 -11.63
C GLU A 76 -1.70 5.93 -12.42
N ARG A 77 -2.07 5.71 -13.69
CA ARG A 77 -2.73 6.72 -14.53
C ARG A 77 -4.10 7.14 -14.00
N ARG A 78 -4.90 6.19 -13.49
CA ARG A 78 -6.16 6.50 -12.80
C ARG A 78 -5.93 7.24 -11.49
N ARG A 79 -4.81 7.01 -10.81
CA ARG A 79 -4.38 7.82 -9.64
C ARG A 79 -3.84 9.19 -10.02
N THR A 80 -3.26 9.37 -11.21
CA THR A 80 -2.84 10.70 -11.70
C THR A 80 -4.00 11.58 -12.17
N LEU A 81 -5.24 11.06 -12.19
CA LEU A 81 -6.45 11.87 -11.99
C LEU A 81 -6.57 12.36 -10.53
N PHE A 82 -5.42 12.56 -9.87
CA PHE A 82 -5.18 13.21 -8.59
C PHE A 82 -5.94 14.54 -8.49
N TRP A 83 -6.04 15.23 -9.63
CA TRP A 83 -6.81 16.45 -9.78
C TRP A 83 -8.32 16.27 -9.61
N SER A 84 -8.90 15.10 -9.94
CA SER A 84 -10.33 14.83 -9.76
C SER A 84 -10.72 14.54 -8.30
N GLY A 85 -9.76 14.12 -7.47
CA GLY A 85 -9.95 13.96 -6.04
C GLY A 85 -9.86 15.31 -5.34
N TYR A 86 -8.81 16.09 -5.63
CA TYR A 86 -8.56 17.37 -5.00
C TYR A 86 -9.62 18.42 -5.33
N SER A 87 -10.15 18.42 -6.57
CA SER A 87 -11.22 19.34 -6.97
C SER A 87 -12.50 19.15 -6.17
N LYS A 88 -12.87 17.92 -5.80
CA LYS A 88 -14.04 17.64 -4.96
C LYS A 88 -13.87 18.20 -3.54
N TRP A 89 -12.67 18.10 -2.98
CA TRP A 89 -12.34 18.69 -1.69
C TRP A 89 -12.33 20.22 -1.76
N ILE A 90 -11.74 20.83 -2.80
CA ILE A 90 -11.81 22.28 -2.99
C ILE A 90 -13.26 22.75 -3.05
N VAL A 91 -14.11 22.11 -3.88
CA VAL A 91 -15.54 22.47 -3.98
C VAL A 91 -16.25 22.35 -2.64
N SER A 92 -16.01 21.28 -1.88
CA SER A 92 -16.56 21.12 -0.53
C SER A 92 -16.08 22.22 0.43
N GLY A 93 -14.80 22.57 0.38
CA GLY A 93 -14.23 23.62 1.22
C GLY A 93 -14.78 25.00 0.87
N THR A 94 -14.89 25.31 -0.42
CA THR A 94 -15.50 26.55 -0.91
C THR A 94 -16.96 26.63 -0.45
N LEU A 95 -17.72 25.54 -0.56
CA LEU A 95 -19.11 25.50 -0.09
C LEU A 95 -19.24 25.81 1.41
N ILE A 96 -18.35 25.25 2.25
CA ILE A 96 -18.34 25.52 3.70
C ILE A 96 -18.05 27.00 3.97
N VAL A 97 -17.02 27.57 3.34
CA VAL A 97 -16.63 28.97 3.54
C VAL A 97 -17.72 29.92 3.04
N THR A 98 -18.29 29.67 1.86
CA THR A 98 -19.43 30.43 1.34
C THR A 98 -20.63 30.34 2.28
N GLY A 99 -20.91 29.15 2.84
CA GLY A 99 -21.94 28.94 3.84
C GLY A 99 -21.71 29.78 5.11
N MET A 100 -20.48 29.77 5.64
CA MET A 100 -20.11 30.57 6.81
C MET A 100 -20.25 32.08 6.57
N MET A 101 -19.94 32.55 5.36
CA MET A 101 -20.05 33.96 4.98
C MET A 101 -21.49 34.39 4.71
N THR A 102 -22.34 33.51 4.19
CA THR A 102 -23.74 33.82 3.83
C THR A 102 -24.73 33.63 4.98
N LEU A 103 -24.46 32.69 5.89
CA LEU A 103 -25.27 32.45 7.09
C LEU A 103 -25.63 33.71 7.89
N PRO A 104 -24.68 34.61 8.25
CA PRO A 104 -25.00 35.80 9.05
C PRO A 104 -25.93 36.80 8.33
N TYR A 105 -26.07 36.71 7.01
CA TYR A 105 -26.97 37.54 6.21
C TYR A 105 -28.34 36.89 5.97
N SER A 106 -28.58 35.68 6.46
CA SER A 106 -29.88 35.03 6.30
C SER A 106 -30.96 35.76 7.11
N ALA A 107 -32.12 35.99 6.48
CA ALA A 107 -33.26 36.67 7.08
C ALA A 107 -33.66 36.08 8.45
N THR A 108 -33.53 34.76 8.58
CA THR A 108 -33.80 33.97 9.78
C THR A 108 -32.92 34.39 10.96
N LEU A 109 -31.61 34.57 10.76
CA LEU A 109 -30.67 34.97 11.80
C LEU A 109 -30.85 36.44 12.20
N THR A 110 -31.14 37.32 11.24
CA THR A 110 -31.50 38.72 11.54
C THR A 110 -32.77 38.85 12.37
N GLY A 111 -33.75 37.94 12.19
CA GLY A 111 -34.94 37.88 13.05
C GLY A 111 -34.60 37.43 14.47
N LEU A 112 -33.75 36.40 14.59
CA LEU A 112 -33.34 35.81 15.87
C LEU A 112 -32.48 36.76 16.73
N ARG A 113 -31.68 37.63 16.09
CA ARG A 113 -30.85 38.65 16.77
C ARG A 113 -31.64 39.72 17.54
N ARG A 114 -32.96 39.81 17.36
CA ARG A 114 -33.81 40.74 18.11
C ARG A 114 -34.07 40.30 19.56
N VAL A 115 -33.77 39.05 19.89
CA VAL A 115 -33.81 38.46 21.25
C VAL A 115 -32.39 38.53 21.85
N PRO A 116 -32.17 38.69 23.17
CA PRO A 116 -30.85 38.96 23.78
C PRO A 116 -29.69 38.16 23.14
N GLY A 117 -28.98 38.85 22.24
CA GLY A 117 -28.36 38.25 21.06
C GLY A 117 -26.85 37.99 21.15
N SER A 118 -26.16 38.45 22.19
CA SER A 118 -24.69 38.33 22.26
C SER A 118 -24.22 36.90 22.50
N ARG A 119 -24.97 36.09 23.26
CA ARG A 119 -24.59 34.70 23.55
C ARG A 119 -24.73 33.80 22.31
N ILE A 120 -25.72 34.06 21.46
CA ILE A 120 -25.99 33.25 20.28
C ILE A 120 -24.91 33.43 19.22
N ASP A 121 -24.47 34.67 18.98
CA ASP A 121 -23.39 34.96 18.02
C ASP A 121 -22.07 34.29 18.45
N ALA A 122 -21.76 34.29 19.75
CA ALA A 122 -20.57 33.63 20.28
C ALA A 122 -20.63 32.11 20.10
N THR A 123 -21.74 31.47 20.45
CA THR A 123 -21.91 30.01 20.28
C THR A 123 -21.85 29.61 18.80
N LEU A 124 -22.46 30.41 17.91
CA LEU A 124 -22.43 30.16 16.47
C LEU A 124 -21.02 30.26 15.90
N ALA A 125 -20.26 31.29 16.29
CA ALA A 125 -18.87 31.46 15.87
C ALA A 125 -17.99 30.27 16.31
N VAL A 126 -18.16 29.81 17.55
CA VAL A 126 -17.44 28.63 18.07
C VAL A 126 -17.82 27.36 17.30
N ALA A 127 -19.11 27.14 17.03
CA ALA A 127 -19.58 25.97 16.29
C ALA A 127 -19.03 25.95 14.85
N LEU A 128 -19.08 27.09 14.16
CA LEU A 128 -18.54 27.22 12.81
C LEU A 128 -17.01 27.03 12.79
N GLY A 129 -16.30 27.57 13.78
CA GLY A 129 -14.86 27.37 13.94
C GLY A 129 -14.49 25.88 14.14
N LEU A 130 -15.25 25.15 14.97
CA LEU A 130 -15.04 23.71 15.19
C LEU A 130 -15.27 22.89 13.90
N ILE A 131 -16.32 23.20 13.14
CA ILE A 131 -16.59 22.55 11.85
C ILE A 131 -15.44 22.81 10.87
N LEU A 132 -14.96 24.05 10.79
CA LEU A 132 -13.85 24.41 9.90
C LEU A 132 -12.53 23.72 10.32
N CYS A 133 -12.21 23.73 11.61
CA CYS A 133 -11.00 23.07 12.13
C CYS A 133 -11.03 21.55 11.89
N SER A 134 -12.16 20.89 12.15
CA SER A 134 -12.30 19.45 11.88
C SER A 134 -12.19 19.13 10.40
N TYR A 135 -12.78 19.95 9.52
CA TYR A 135 -12.65 19.83 8.08
C TYR A 135 -11.17 19.93 7.63
N ILE A 136 -10.45 20.97 8.08
CA ILE A 136 -9.02 21.15 7.77
C ILE A 136 -8.19 19.97 8.28
N GLY A 137 -8.47 19.48 9.50
CA GLY A 137 -7.77 18.33 10.07
C GLY A 137 -7.95 17.05 9.24
N ILE A 138 -9.18 16.74 8.84
CA ILE A 138 -9.49 15.57 7.98
C ILE A 138 -8.84 15.74 6.60
N PHE A 139 -8.88 16.95 6.04
CA PHE A 139 -8.26 17.25 4.75
C PHE A 139 -6.74 17.01 4.80
N ILE A 140 -6.05 17.52 5.82
CA ILE A 140 -4.61 17.30 6.01
C ILE A 140 -4.32 15.80 6.19
N ALA A 141 -5.07 15.12 7.07
CA ALA A 141 -4.85 13.70 7.37
C ALA A 141 -4.98 12.81 6.13
N THR A 142 -5.99 13.07 5.29
CA THR A 142 -6.23 12.31 4.05
C THR A 142 -5.17 12.56 2.98
N HIS A 143 -4.54 13.74 2.98
CA HIS A 143 -3.58 14.16 1.95
C HIS A 143 -2.11 14.08 2.42
N LEU A 144 -1.86 13.79 3.70
CA LEU A 144 -0.52 13.71 4.28
C LEU A 144 0.38 12.71 3.52
N ALA A 145 -0.16 11.55 3.16
CA ALA A 145 0.57 10.52 2.43
C ALA A 145 1.05 11.02 1.06
N ASP A 146 0.25 11.84 0.38
CA ASP A 146 0.59 12.39 -0.93
C ASP A 146 1.54 13.59 -0.81
N LEU A 147 1.40 14.41 0.23
CA LEU A 147 2.37 15.46 0.56
C LEU A 147 3.76 14.85 0.82
N MET A 148 3.83 13.78 1.63
CA MET A 148 5.10 13.08 1.89
C MET A 148 5.70 12.49 0.61
N ARG A 149 4.88 11.96 -0.30
CA ARG A 149 5.36 11.48 -1.61
C ARG A 149 5.93 12.60 -2.46
N LEU A 150 5.28 13.76 -2.50
CA LEU A 150 5.76 14.94 -3.23
C LEU A 150 7.09 15.46 -2.65
N LEU A 151 7.18 15.58 -1.32
CA LEU A 151 8.41 15.98 -0.64
C LEU A 151 9.56 15.01 -0.92
N ARG A 152 9.29 13.69 -0.89
CA ARG A 152 10.30 12.67 -1.22
C ARG A 152 10.77 12.76 -2.67
N ARG A 153 9.87 13.04 -3.62
CA ARG A 153 10.24 13.26 -5.04
C ARG A 153 11.11 14.51 -5.19
N HIS A 154 10.81 15.60 -4.48
CA HIS A 154 11.65 16.79 -4.51
C HIS A 154 13.05 16.53 -3.95
N GLN A 155 13.16 15.84 -2.81
CA GLN A 155 14.47 15.46 -2.26
C GLN A 155 15.29 14.59 -3.22
N GLN A 156 14.66 13.66 -3.92
CA GLN A 156 15.34 12.83 -4.92
C GLN A 156 15.84 13.66 -6.11
N ASN A 157 15.07 14.64 -6.57
CA ASN A 157 15.47 15.51 -7.68
C ASN A 157 16.62 16.45 -7.30
N THR A 158 16.67 16.94 -6.04
CA THR A 158 17.76 17.79 -5.58
C THR A 158 19.08 17.04 -5.39
N SER A 159 19.04 15.75 -5.02
CA SER A 159 20.24 14.94 -4.82
C SER A 159 20.92 14.49 -6.13
N CYS A 160 20.27 14.66 -7.28
CA CYS A 160 20.81 14.29 -8.60
C CYS A 160 21.19 15.50 -9.47
N ALA A 161 21.12 16.72 -8.94
CA ALA A 161 21.63 17.89 -9.65
C ALA A 161 23.17 17.81 -9.71
N PRO A 162 23.79 17.81 -10.91
CA PRO A 162 25.24 17.87 -11.02
C PRO A 162 25.77 19.20 -10.43
N PRO A 163 27.00 19.20 -9.88
CA PRO A 163 27.63 20.38 -9.29
C PRO A 163 27.87 21.48 -10.32
#